data_AF-A0AAD4WUR3-F1
#
_entry.id   AF-A0AAD4WUR3-F1
#
_cell.length_a   1.000
_cell.length_b   1.000
_cell.length_c   1.000
_cell.angle_alpha   90.00
_cell.angle_beta   90.00
_cell.angle_gamma   90.00
#
_symmetry.space_group_name_H-M   'P 1'
#
loop_
_entity.id
_entity.type
_entity.pdbx_description
1 polymer ?
#
loop_
_entity_poly.entity_id
_entity_poly.type
_entity_poly.pdbx_seq_one_letter_code
_entity_poly.pdbx_strand_id
1 'polypeptide(L)'
;MKMKCDFNGKDAIFQKLYVYLGGCKNGFKEGCKPLIGLDGCHLKGVYVGQLLTAIGIDANNETWVIAYAVVGMETMDSWTWFLELLAADVGIVN
;
A
#
# COMPACT_ATOMS: atom_id res chain seq x y z
N MET A 1 1.59 -9.18 -3.51
CA MET A 1 2.32 -8.08 -4.18
C MET A 1 1.75 -7.85 -5.59
N LYS A 2 1.69 -6.61 -6.05
CA LYS A 2 1.36 -6.20 -7.41
C LYS A 2 2.37 -5.15 -7.88
N MET A 3 2.87 -5.27 -9.10
CA MET A 3 3.83 -4.32 -9.67
C MET A 3 3.35 -3.88 -11.04
N LYS A 4 3.53 -2.59 -11.34
CA LYS A 4 3.32 -2.02 -12.67
C LYS A 4 4.65 -1.45 -13.16
N CYS A 5 4.99 -1.78 -14.38
CA CYS A 5 6.11 -1.22 -15.12
C CYS A 5 5.60 -0.78 -16.50
N ASP A 6 6.23 0.26 -17.04
CA ASP A 6 6.11 0.63 -18.45
C ASP A 6 7.36 0.17 -19.20
N PHE A 7 7.34 0.25 -20.53
CA PHE A 7 8.47 -0.15 -21.37
C PHE A 7 8.87 1.00 -22.29
N ASN A 8 10.16 1.31 -22.31
CA ASN A 8 10.76 2.20 -23.31
C ASN A 8 11.74 1.38 -24.16
N GLY A 9 11.26 0.86 -25.29
CA GLY A 9 12.01 -0.10 -26.08
C GLY A 9 12.23 -1.43 -25.34
N LYS A 10 13.48 -1.73 -24.98
CA LYS A 10 13.84 -2.93 -24.21
C LYS A 10 13.95 -2.68 -22.71
N ASP A 11 13.92 -1.42 -22.28
CA ASP A 11 14.12 -1.05 -20.88
C ASP A 11 12.78 -1.03 -20.15
N ALA A 12 12.72 -1.73 -19.01
CA ALA A 12 11.58 -1.71 -18.11
C ALA A 12 11.70 -0.51 -17.15
N ILE A 13 10.69 0.36 -17.16
CA ILE A 13 10.61 1.53 -16.30
C ILE A 13 9.63 1.24 -15.17
N PHE A 14 10.12 1.30 -13.94
CA PHE A 14 9.29 1.15 -12.75
C PHE A 14 8.23 2.25 -12.66
N GLN A 15 6.97 1.89 -12.41
CA GLN A 15 5.88 2.84 -12.21
C GLN A 15 5.37 2.83 -10.77
N LYS A 16 4.94 1.66 -10.30
CA LYS A 16 4.41 1.49 -8.94
C LYS A 16 4.47 0.05 -8.47
N LEU A 17 4.61 -0.11 -7.15
CA LEU A 17 4.65 -1.37 -6.44
C LEU A 17 3.64 -1.30 -5.30
N TYR A 18 2.90 -2.38 -5.08
CA TYR A 18 2.06 -2.60 -3.93
C TYR A 18 2.45 -3.92 -3.26
N VAL A 19 2.64 -3.87 -1.94
CA VAL A 19 2.98 -5.01 -1.11
C VAL A 19 1.98 -5.09 0.04
N TYR A 20 1.34 -6.25 0.19
CA TYR A 20 0.56 -6.60 1.37
C TYR A 20 1.37 -7.57 2.22
N LEU A 21 1.25 -7.45 3.54
CA LEU A 21 1.87 -8.38 4.49
C LEU A 21 0.81 -9.43 4.88
N GLY A 22 1.00 -10.69 4.46
CA GLY A 22 -0.05 -11.71 4.54
C GLY A 22 -0.56 -12.00 5.95
N GLY A 23 0.34 -12.17 6.93
CA GLY A 23 -0.03 -12.42 8.33
C GLY A 23 -0.77 -11.23 8.94
N CYS A 24 -0.21 -10.05 8.74
CA CYS A 24 -0.81 -8.75 9.01
C CYS A 24 -2.24 -8.69 8.41
N LYS A 25 -2.42 -8.76 7.09
CA LYS A 25 -3.74 -8.77 6.42
C LYS A 25 -4.76 -9.70 7.09
N ASN A 26 -4.38 -10.94 7.41
CA ASN A 26 -5.28 -11.88 8.08
C ASN A 26 -5.62 -11.42 9.50
N GLY A 27 -4.63 -10.95 10.27
CA GLY A 27 -4.84 -10.36 11.59
C GLY A 27 -5.80 -9.17 11.57
N PHE A 28 -5.78 -8.33 10.53
CA PHE A 28 -6.76 -7.24 10.37
C PHE A 28 -8.18 -7.81 10.28
N LYS A 29 -8.36 -8.81 9.44
CA LYS A 29 -9.67 -9.42 9.16
C LYS A 29 -10.24 -10.20 10.33
N GLU A 30 -9.37 -10.81 11.15
CA GLU A 30 -9.78 -11.78 12.17
C GLU A 30 -9.93 -11.18 13.57
N GLY A 31 -9.18 -10.13 13.92
CA GLY A 31 -9.18 -9.67 15.32
C GLY A 31 -8.64 -8.28 15.62
N CYS A 32 -8.08 -7.57 14.64
CA CYS A 32 -7.70 -6.18 14.88
C CYS A 32 -8.92 -5.26 14.82
N LYS A 33 -8.74 -4.04 15.32
CA LYS A 33 -9.80 -3.02 15.29
C LYS A 33 -10.12 -2.68 13.83
N PRO A 34 -11.40 -2.47 13.47
CA PRO A 34 -11.82 -2.12 12.11
C PRO A 34 -11.51 -0.63 11.82
N LEU A 35 -10.25 -0.25 11.99
CA LEU A 35 -9.73 1.09 11.79
C LEU A 35 -8.44 0.98 10.98
N ILE A 36 -8.37 1.76 9.89
CA ILE A 36 -7.20 1.86 9.04
C ILE A 36 -6.70 3.29 9.09
N GLY A 37 -5.43 3.45 9.46
CA GLY A 37 -4.69 4.70 9.28
C GLY A 37 -3.99 4.71 7.93
N LEU A 38 -3.99 5.85 7.25
CA LEU A 38 -3.33 6.05 5.96
C LEU A 38 -2.32 7.18 6.09
N ASP A 39 -1.14 6.98 5.51
CA ASP A 39 -0.11 8.02 5.44
C ASP A 39 0.70 7.91 4.14
N GLY A 40 1.24 9.05 3.69
CA GLY A 40 2.08 9.17 2.51
C GLY A 40 3.37 9.94 2.86
N CYS A 41 4.53 9.39 2.52
CA CYS A 41 5.81 10.08 2.78
C CYS A 41 6.75 10.07 1.57
N HIS A 42 7.59 11.09 1.45
CA HIS A 42 8.57 11.21 0.38
C HIS A 42 9.74 10.26 0.60
N LEU A 43 10.06 9.47 -0.42
CA LEU A 43 11.27 8.66 -0.45
C LEU A 43 12.47 9.53 -0.80
N LYS A 44 13.54 9.41 0.01
CA LYS A 44 14.84 10.01 -0.27
C LYS A 44 15.79 8.92 -0.73
N GLY A 45 16.31 9.02 -1.95
CA GLY A 45 17.22 8.03 -2.51
C GLY A 45 17.42 8.22 -4.01
N VAL A 46 18.00 7.21 -4.66
CA VAL A 46 18.24 7.21 -6.12
C VAL A 46 16.91 7.23 -6.89
N TYR A 47 15.88 6.61 -6.32
CA TYR A 47 14.52 6.64 -6.85
C TYR A 47 13.69 7.63 -6.06
N VAL A 48 13.32 8.74 -6.71
CA VAL A 48 12.41 9.74 -6.17
C VAL A 48 10.99 9.21 -6.33
N GLY A 49 10.19 9.33 -5.27
CA GLY A 49 8.81 8.88 -5.24
C GLY A 49 8.20 9.05 -3.86
N GLN A 50 7.05 8.44 -3.66
CA GLN A 50 6.31 8.44 -2.40
C GLN A 50 5.99 7.02 -1.96
N LEU A 51 6.05 6.81 -0.65
CA LEU A 51 5.62 5.60 0.02
C LEU A 51 4.23 5.86 0.62
N LEU A 52 3.22 5.18 0.09
CA LEU A 52 1.88 5.16 0.66
C LEU A 52 1.80 3.97 1.63
N THR A 53 1.19 4.15 2.78
CA THR A 53 1.08 3.11 3.80
C THR A 53 -0.34 3.02 4.35
N ALA A 54 -0.74 1.79 4.67
CA ALA A 54 -1.95 1.49 5.41
C ALA A 54 -1.58 0.73 6.67
N ILE A 55 -1.96 1.26 7.83
CA ILE A 55 -1.71 0.67 9.14
C ILE A 55 -3.02 0.26 9.80
N GLY A 56 -2.99 -0.84 10.53
CA GLY A 56 -4.05 -1.26 11.43
C GLY A 56 -3.70 -0.98 12.88
N ILE A 57 -4.70 -1.07 13.76
CA ILE A 57 -4.51 -1.07 15.22
C ILE A 57 -5.01 -2.41 15.75
N ASP A 58 -4.16 -3.13 16.46
CA ASP A 58 -4.55 -4.41 17.06
C ASP A 58 -5.39 -4.23 18.35
N ALA A 59 -5.72 -5.34 19.00
CA ALA A 59 -6.46 -5.33 20.26
C ALA A 59 -5.67 -4.68 21.43
N ASN A 60 -4.33 -4.68 21.35
CA ASN A 60 -3.42 -4.08 22.34
C ASN A 60 -3.15 -2.59 22.10
N ASN A 61 -3.78 -1.98 21.09
CA ASN A 61 -3.51 -0.61 20.63
C ASN A 61 -2.13 -0.42 19.99
N GLU A 62 -1.51 -1.49 19.50
CA GLU A 62 -0.27 -1.42 18.74
C GLU A 62 -0.57 -1.22 17.26
N THR A 63 0.26 -0.41 16.60
CA THR A 63 0.15 -0.14 15.17
C THR A 63 1.01 -1.11 14.38
N TRP A 64 0.50 -1.56 13.24
CA TRP A 64 1.23 -2.46 12.36
C TRP A 64 0.83 -2.22 10.90
N VAL A 65 1.76 -2.49 9.99
CA VAL A 65 1.57 -2.22 8.56
C VAL A 65 0.77 -3.34 7.92
N ILE A 66 -0.38 -3.02 7.34
CA ILE A 66 -1.20 -3.96 6.56
C ILE A 66 -0.63 -4.09 5.15
N ALA A 67 -0.40 -2.95 4.52
CA ALA A 67 0.12 -2.86 3.17
C ALA A 67 0.86 -1.52 2.96
N TYR A 68 1.72 -1.48 1.96
CA TYR A 68 2.37 -0.26 1.49
C TYR A 68 2.50 -0.28 -0.03
N ALA A 69 2.64 0.91 -0.61
CA ALA A 69 2.91 1.09 -2.02
C ALA A 69 4.03 2.09 -2.25
N VAL A 70 4.89 1.80 -3.23
CA VAL A 70 5.86 2.76 -3.76
C VAL A 70 5.30 3.28 -5.08
N VAL A 71 5.15 4.60 -5.18
CA VAL A 71 4.60 5.29 -6.35
C VAL A 71 5.52 6.42 -6.77
N GLY A 72 5.53 6.79 -8.06
CA GLY A 72 6.32 7.93 -8.53
C GLY A 72 5.85 9.28 -7.97
N MET A 73 4.55 9.41 -7.70
CA MET A 73 3.95 10.62 -7.13
C MET A 73 2.64 10.30 -6.40
N GLU A 74 2.33 11.07 -5.37
CA GLU A 74 1.11 11.06 -4.59
C GLU A 74 0.05 11.88 -5.31
N THR A 75 -0.63 11.19 -6.21
CA THR A 75 -1.75 11.70 -6.98
C THR A 75 -3.02 10.97 -6.55
N MET A 76 -4.17 11.52 -6.93
CA MET A 76 -5.44 10.82 -6.79
C MET A 76 -5.38 9.42 -7.41
N ASP A 77 -4.82 9.28 -8.61
CA ASP A 77 -4.69 7.98 -9.30
C ASP A 77 -3.84 6.96 -8.54
N SER A 78 -2.75 7.43 -7.90
CA SER A 78 -1.90 6.58 -7.06
C SER A 78 -2.64 6.10 -5.81
N TRP A 79 -3.36 7.00 -5.14
CA TRP A 79 -4.17 6.67 -3.96
C TRP A 79 -5.36 5.76 -4.31
N THR A 80 -6.11 6.06 -5.36
CA THR A 80 -7.22 5.22 -5.84
C THR A 80 -6.73 3.81 -6.12
N TRP A 81 -5.65 3.67 -6.88
CA TRP A 81 -5.07 2.35 -7.17
C TRP A 81 -4.62 1.61 -5.90
N PHE A 82 -4.00 2.31 -4.95
CA PHE A 82 -3.59 1.72 -3.68
C PHE A 82 -4.79 1.25 -2.85
N LEU A 83 -5.83 2.08 -2.73
CA LEU A 83 -7.01 1.81 -1.93
C LEU A 83 -7.89 0.71 -2.54
N GLU A 84 -7.99 0.63 -3.87
CA GLU A 84 -8.69 -0.47 -4.55
C GLU A 84 -8.04 -1.82 -4.25
N LEU A 85 -6.70 -1.88 -4.28
CA LEU A 85 -5.95 -3.10 -3.93
C LEU A 85 -6.08 -3.44 -2.45
N LEU A 86 -5.97 -2.43 -1.57
CA LEU A 86 -6.13 -2.60 -0.13
C LEU A 86 -7.54 -3.12 0.21
N ALA A 87 -8.59 -2.51 -0.35
CA ALA A 87 -9.97 -2.90 -0.14
C ALA A 87 -10.22 -4.34 -0.60
N ALA A 88 -9.70 -4.72 -1.77
CA ALA A 88 -9.78 -6.09 -2.25
C ALA A 88 -9.06 -7.10 -1.33
N ASP A 89 -7.89 -6.74 -0.78
CA ASP A 89 -7.12 -7.62 0.09
C ASP A 89 -7.76 -7.81 1.47
N VAL A 90 -8.27 -6.73 2.06
CA VAL A 90 -8.88 -6.76 3.41
C VAL A 90 -10.39 -7.02 3.38
N GLY A 91 -11.01 -7.07 2.21
CA GLY A 91 -12.42 -7.39 2.03
C GLY A 91 -13.37 -6.24 2.36
N ILE A 92 -12.95 -4.99 2.16
CA ILE A 92 -13.83 -3.82 2.28
C ILE A 92 -14.68 -3.72 1.01
N VAL A 93 -15.99 -3.69 1.17
CA VAL A 93 -16.97 -3.42 0.11
C VAL A 93 -17.47 -2.00 0.24
N ASN A 94 -17.60 -1.31 -0.90
CA ASN A 94 -18.20 0.03 -1.00
C ASN A 94 -19.70 -0.10 -1.29
#